data_AF-A0A6I5CK57-F1
#
_entry.id   AF-A0A6I5CK57-F1
#
_cell.length_a   1.000
_cell.length_b   1.000
_cell.length_c   1.000
_cell.angle_alpha   90.00
_cell.angle_beta   90.00
_cell.angle_gamma   90.00
#
_symmetry.space_group_name_H-M   'P 1'
#
loop_
_entity.id
_entity.type
_entity.pdbx_description
1 polymer ?
#
loop_
_entity_poly.entity_id
_entity_poly.type
_entity_poly.pdbx_seq_one_letter_code
_entity_poly.pdbx_strand_id
1 'polypeptide(L)' 'MSPRTSKPHEIVERALALSRADGCVVIADEESSVNLRWAGNALTTNGVTRGRTLTVV' A
#
# COMPACT_ATOMS: atom_id res chain seq x y z
N MET A 1 11.28 13.53 8.31
CA MET A 1 9.95 13.79 7.73
C MET A 1 9.36 12.43 7.37
N SER A 2 8.46 11.86 8.20
CA SER A 2 7.80 10.60 7.82
C SER A 2 7.03 10.82 6.52
N PRO A 3 7.14 9.94 5.52
CA PRO A 3 6.29 10.06 4.35
C PRO A 3 4.84 10.00 4.85
N ARG A 4 4.04 10.99 4.49
CA ARG A 4 2.59 10.96 4.71
C ARG A 4 2.04 9.79 3.90
N THR A 5 1.89 8.63 4.54
CA THR A 5 1.14 7.52 3.96
C THR A 5 -0.30 7.96 3.86
N SER A 6 -0.73 8.41 2.68
CA SER A 6 -2.15 8.71 2.45
C SER A 6 -2.92 7.40 2.61
N LYS A 7 -4.02 7.45 3.33
CA LYS A 7 -4.84 6.25 3.56
C LYS A 7 -5.33 5.73 2.20
N PRO A 8 -5.59 4.42 2.05
CA PRO A 8 -6.03 3.86 0.77
C PRO A 8 -7.23 4.60 0.18
N HIS A 9 -8.24 4.89 1.01
CA HIS A 9 -9.43 5.62 0.58
C HIS A 9 -9.14 7.06 0.13
N GLU A 10 -8.20 7.77 0.76
CA GLU A 10 -7.84 9.14 0.34
C GLU A 10 -7.26 9.14 -1.09
N ILE A 11 -6.53 8.09 -1.47
CA ILE A 11 -5.99 7.96 -2.83
C ILE A 11 -7.10 7.55 -3.82
N VAL A 12 -8.00 6.65 -3.40
CA VAL A 12 -9.18 6.27 -4.19
C VAL A 12 -10.04 7.50 -4.49
N GLU A 13 -10.40 8.27 -3.46
CA GLU A 13 -11.19 9.49 -3.58
C GLU A 13 -10.52 10.51 -4.48
N ARG A 14 -9.20 10.67 -4.37
CA ARG A 14 -8.44 11.57 -5.23
C ARG A 14 -8.43 11.12 -6.68
N ALA A 15 -8.30 9.82 -6.95
CA ALA A 15 -8.35 9.27 -8.30
C ALA A 15 -9.75 9.46 -8.92
N LEU A 16 -10.81 9.20 -8.15
CA LEU A 16 -12.19 9.42 -8.59
C LEU A 16 -12.45 10.91 -8.89
N ALA A 17 -12.03 11.81 -8.01
CA ALA A 17 -12.21 13.25 -8.18
C ALA A 17 -11.47 13.83 -9.41
N LEU A 18 -10.41 13.17 -9.87
CA LEU A 18 -9.65 13.58 -11.05
C LEU A 18 -10.19 12.97 -12.36
N SER A 19 -11.05 11.96 -12.28
CA SER A 19 -11.59 11.30 -13.47
C SER A 19 -12.52 12.24 -14.25
N ARG A 20 -12.44 12.15 -15.57
CA ARG A 20 -13.35 12.83 -16.52
C ARG A 20 -14.19 11.84 -17.32
N ALA A 21 -14.06 10.55 -17.05
CA ALA A 21 -14.81 9.51 -17.72
C ALA A 21 -16.24 9.42 -17.17
N ASP A 22 -17.18 8.97 -18.01
CA ASP A 22 -18.59 8.78 -17.63
C ASP A 22 -18.77 7.74 -16.51
N GLY A 23 -17.79 6.83 -16.35
CA GLY A 23 -17.66 5.91 -15.23
C GLY A 23 -16.19 5.73 -14.85
N CYS A 24 -15.90 5.50 -13.57
CA CYS A 24 -14.55 5.25 -13.07
C CYS A 24 -14.60 4.28 -11.88
N VAL A 25 -13.81 3.22 -11.95
CA VAL A 25 -13.61 2.26 -10.86
C VAL A 25 -12.16 2.31 -10.43
N VAL A 26 -11.94 2.45 -9.13
CA VAL A 26 -10.59 2.46 -8.55
C VAL A 26 -10.50 1.32 -7.54
N ILE A 27 -9.52 0.45 -7.74
CA ILE A 27 -9.21 -0.68 -6.85
C ILE A 27 -7.86 -0.37 -6.20
N ALA A 28 -7.85 -0.32 -4.87
CA ALA A 28 -6.64 -0.19 -4.08
C ALA A 28 -6.34 -1.53 -3.41
N ASP A 29 -5.18 -2.10 -3.74
CA ASP A 29 -4.66 -3.32 -3.11
C ASP A 29 -3.51 -2.94 -2.18
N GLU A 30 -3.55 -3.43 -0.95
CA GLU A 30 -2.52 -3.19 0.07
C GLU A 30 -1.94 -4.52 0.55
N GLU A 31 -0.61 -4.62 0.49
CA GLU A 31 0.12 -5.78 0.99
C GLU A 31 1.06 -5.36 2.11
N SER A 32 1.15 -6.20 3.16
CA SER A 32 2.21 -6.08 4.14
C SER A 32 2.81 -7.45 4.42
N SER A 33 4.13 -7.54 4.30
CA SER A 33 4.87 -8.76 4.60
C SER A 33 5.87 -8.50 5.72
N VAL A 34 6.11 -9.55 6.51
CA VAL A 34 7.11 -9.55 7.58
C VAL A 34 8.17 -10.59 7.21
N ASN A 35 9.42 -10.16 7.15
CA ASN A 35 10.57 -10.98 6.80
C ASN A 35 11.46 -11.18 8.03
N LEU A 36 11.33 -12.35 8.66
CA LEU A 36 12.06 -12.70 9.87
C LEU A 36 13.15 -13.72 9.56
N ARG A 37 14.35 -13.51 10.11
CA ARG A 37 15.47 -14.46 10.02
C ARG A 37 16.03 -14.72 11.42
N TRP A 38 16.22 -15.98 11.76
CA TRP A 38 16.86 -16.40 13.01
C TRP A 38 18.21 -17.07 12.78
N ALA A 39 19.08 -17.00 13.79
CA ALA A 39 20.26 -17.85 13.94
C ALA A 39 20.21 -18.45 15.35
N GLY A 40 19.87 -19.74 15.44
CA GLY A 40 19.49 -20.35 16.72
C GLY A 40 18.22 -19.70 17.28
N ASN A 41 18.27 -19.26 18.54
CA ASN A 41 17.19 -18.55 19.23
C ASN A 41 17.27 -17.01 19.07
N ALA A 42 18.27 -16.49 18.37
CA ALA A 42 18.43 -15.05 18.14
C ALA A 42 17.80 -14.64 16.79
N LEU A 43 16.92 -13.63 16.81
CA LEU A 43 16.37 -13.01 15.60
C LEU A 43 17.43 -12.07 15.01
N THR A 44 17.97 -12.38 13.85
CA THR A 44 19.06 -11.63 13.18
C THR A 44 18.55 -10.66 12.13
N THR A 45 17.33 -10.83 11.64
CA THR A 45 16.68 -9.86 10.76
C THR A 45 15.21 -9.76 11.12
N ASN A 46 14.72 -8.53 11.25
CA ASN A 46 13.32 -8.21 11.43
C ASN A 46 12.92 -7.15 10.40
N GLY A 47 12.60 -7.60 9.19
CA GLY A 47 12.16 -6.75 8.10
C GLY A 47 10.64 -6.66 8.04
N VAL A 48 10.14 -5.48 7.71
CA VAL A 48 8.74 -5.27 7.30
C VAL A 48 8.72 -4.58 5.95
N THR A 49 7.88 -5.07 5.05
CA THR A 49 7.65 -4.46 3.75
C THR A 49 6.17 -4.14 3.62
N ARG A 50 5.87 -2.96 3.06
CA ARG A 50 4.51 -2.55 2.72
C ARG A 50 4.49 -2.23 1.23
N GLY A 51 3.55 -2.83 0.52
CA GLY A 51 3.28 -2.61 -0.89
C GLY A 51 1.89 -2.04 -1.07
N ARG A 52 1.69 -1.28 -2.15
CA ARG A 52 0.37 -0.83 -2.58
C ARG A 52 0.31 -0.81 -4.10
N THR A 53 -0.80 -1.29 -4.63
CA THR A 53 -1.12 -1.23 -6.06
C THR A 53 -2.45 -0.50 -6.26
N LEU A 54 -2.52 0.35 -7.28
CA LEU A 54 -3.76 1.01 -7.70
C LEU A 54 -4.08 0.60 -9.12
N THR A 55 -5.30 0.10 -9.32
CA THR A 55 -5.86 -0.18 -10.64
C THR A 55 -7.01 0.78 -10.87
N VAL A 56 -6.94 1.52 -11.97
CA VAL A 56 -7.96 2.51 -12.38
C VAL A 56 -8.52 2.05 -13.73
N VAL A 57 -9.84 1.85 -13.79
CA VAL A 57 -10.58 1.38 -14.97
C VAL A 57 -11.70 2.35 -15.30
#